data_AF-A0A175QC63-F1
#
_entry.id   AF-A0A175QC63-F1
#
_cell.length_a   1.000
_cell.length_b   1.000
_cell.length_c   1.000
_cell.angle_alpha   90.00
_cell.angle_beta   90.00
_cell.angle_gamma   90.00
#
_symmetry.space_group_name_H-M   'P 1'
#
loop_
_entity.id
_entity.type
_entity.pdbx_description
1 polymer ?
#
loop_
_entity_poly.entity_id
_entity_poly.type
_entity_poly.pdbx_seq_one_letter_code
_entity_poly.pdbx_strand_id
1 'polypeptide(L)'
;FLTSIYTFRMIFIVFHGEEKIHAHAGKGITHHLPLIVLLVLSTFVGALITPPLAGVLPANEFGENGKVTLEIASGLVAVAGIVIAAALWLGKRQLVSSVANSAPGRFFGTWWFAAWGFDWLYDKVFVKPYLGIAWLLKRDPLNGLMNLPALLSRIANKGLVVSENGYFRWYVASMSVGAVVVLALLLVISRLMSG
;
A
#
# COMPACT_ATOMS: atom_id res chain seq x y z
N PHE A 1 7.11 -5.40 29.58
CA PHE A 1 5.92 -4.85 30.25
C PHE A 1 4.69 -4.84 29.36
N LEU A 2 4.64 -3.98 28.31
CA LEU A 2 3.45 -3.92 27.43
C LEU A 2 3.20 -5.25 26.70
N THR A 3 4.27 -5.92 26.26
CA THR A 3 4.23 -7.24 25.63
C THR A 3 3.57 -8.30 26.50
N SER A 4 4.00 -8.41 27.76
CA SER A 4 3.35 -9.30 28.72
C SER A 4 1.89 -8.89 28.96
N ILE A 5 1.59 -7.61 29.11
CA ILE A 5 0.21 -7.15 29.34
C ILE A 5 -0.72 -7.52 28.19
N TYR A 6 -0.41 -7.15 26.94
CA TYR A 6 -1.35 -7.40 25.84
C TYR A 6 -1.49 -8.90 25.53
N THR A 7 -0.42 -9.68 25.73
CA THR A 7 -0.42 -11.14 25.50
C THR A 7 -1.28 -11.84 26.53
N PHE A 8 -1.07 -11.56 27.82
CA PHE A 8 -1.86 -12.17 28.90
C PHE A 8 -3.29 -11.63 28.94
N ARG A 9 -3.53 -10.36 28.57
CA ARG A 9 -4.89 -9.85 28.33
C ARG A 9 -5.63 -10.75 27.33
N MET A 10 -5.01 -11.08 26.19
CA MET A 10 -5.62 -11.97 25.20
C MET A 10 -5.88 -13.36 25.80
N ILE A 11 -4.90 -13.98 26.45
CA ILE A 11 -5.02 -15.31 27.06
C ILE A 11 -6.15 -15.36 28.10
N PHE A 12 -6.21 -14.40 29.03
CA PHE A 12 -7.23 -14.37 30.07
C PHE A 12 -8.62 -14.06 29.49
N ILE A 13 -8.73 -13.20 28.48
CA ILE A 13 -10.01 -12.93 27.84
C ILE A 13 -10.55 -14.15 27.11
N VAL A 14 -9.70 -14.89 26.40
CA VAL A 14 -10.09 -16.02 25.54
C VAL A 14 -10.31 -17.30 26.34
N PHE A 15 -9.43 -17.63 27.29
CA PHE A 15 -9.45 -18.93 27.97
C PHE A 15 -10.04 -18.90 29.40
N HIS A 16 -10.08 -17.73 30.05
CA HIS A 16 -10.54 -17.60 31.45
C HIS A 16 -11.79 -16.72 31.60
N GLY A 17 -12.35 -16.20 30.50
CA GLY A 17 -13.62 -15.49 30.51
C GLY A 17 -14.82 -16.44 30.49
N GLU A 18 -16.02 -15.87 30.54
CA GLU A 18 -17.25 -16.63 30.29
C GLU A 18 -17.22 -17.28 28.91
N GLU A 19 -17.44 -18.60 28.86
CA GLU A 19 -17.51 -19.36 27.61
C GLU A 19 -18.77 -18.96 26.84
N LYS A 20 -18.58 -18.21 25.75
CA LYS A 20 -19.69 -17.79 24.86
C LYS A 20 -19.99 -18.81 23.76
N ILE A 21 -19.01 -19.65 23.42
CA ILE A 21 -19.08 -20.60 22.33
C ILE A 21 -18.50 -21.92 22.85
N HIS A 22 -19.27 -23.00 22.70
CA HIS A 22 -18.80 -24.33 23.06
C HIS A 22 -17.75 -24.83 22.07
N ALA A 23 -16.49 -24.80 22.50
CA ALA A 23 -15.37 -25.25 21.69
C ALA A 23 -15.16 -26.76 21.83
N HIS A 24 -14.80 -27.42 20.73
CA HIS A 24 -14.40 -28.82 20.74
C HIS A 24 -12.89 -28.94 20.54
N ALA A 25 -12.26 -29.83 21.30
CA ALA A 25 -10.82 -30.06 21.19
C ALA A 25 -10.45 -30.65 19.82
N GLY A 26 -9.42 -30.09 19.19
CA GLY A 26 -8.80 -30.68 18.00
C GLY A 26 -8.25 -32.08 18.33
N LYS A 27 -8.31 -32.99 17.35
CA LYS A 27 -7.88 -34.38 17.51
C LYS A 27 -6.89 -34.77 16.42
N GLY A 28 -5.99 -35.70 16.74
CA GLY A 28 -5.10 -36.35 15.78
C GLY A 28 -3.62 -35.99 15.93
N ILE A 29 -2.76 -36.90 15.49
CA ILE A 29 -1.30 -36.76 15.62
C ILE A 29 -0.79 -35.56 14.80
N THR A 30 -1.34 -35.34 13.61
CA THR A 30 -0.98 -34.19 12.74
C THR A 30 -1.30 -32.83 13.38
N HIS A 31 -2.21 -32.77 14.36
CA HIS A 31 -2.50 -31.57 15.13
C HIS A 31 -1.59 -31.43 16.36
N HIS A 32 -1.49 -32.49 17.19
CA HIS A 32 -0.76 -32.42 18.45
C HIS A 32 0.76 -32.44 18.29
N LEU A 33 1.29 -33.18 17.32
CA LEU A 33 2.73 -33.34 17.14
C LEU A 33 3.42 -32.00 16.81
N PRO A 34 2.97 -31.20 15.83
CA PRO A 34 3.56 -29.87 15.60
C PRO A 34 3.44 -28.95 16.81
N LEU A 35 2.30 -28.95 17.52
CA LEU A 35 2.10 -28.11 18.70
C LEU A 35 3.03 -28.48 19.86
N ILE A 36 3.23 -29.78 20.11
CA ILE A 36 4.14 -30.25 21.17
C ILE A 36 5.58 -29.88 20.81
N VAL A 37 6.00 -30.08 19.56
CA VAL A 37 7.34 -29.69 19.11
C VAL A 37 7.54 -28.19 19.30
N LEU A 38 6.62 -27.35 18.83
CA LEU A 38 6.70 -25.90 19.01
C LEU A 38 6.66 -25.49 20.49
N LEU A 39 5.88 -26.18 21.32
CA LEU A 39 5.85 -25.94 22.76
C LEU A 39 7.22 -26.18 23.39
N VAL A 40 7.86 -27.32 23.10
CA VAL A 40 9.18 -27.65 23.64
C VAL A 40 10.21 -26.61 23.19
N LEU A 41 10.26 -26.28 21.90
CA LEU A 41 11.18 -25.27 21.38
C LEU A 41 10.89 -23.84 21.90
N SER A 42 9.66 -23.51 22.31
CA SER A 42 9.30 -22.20 22.86
C SER A 42 9.72 -22.01 24.33
N THR A 43 10.28 -23.03 24.98
CA THR A 43 10.80 -22.94 26.36
C THR A 43 12.29 -22.60 26.40
N PHE A 44 12.94 -22.76 27.55
CA PHE A 44 14.40 -22.64 27.68
C PHE A 44 15.17 -23.63 26.79
N VAL A 45 14.54 -24.74 26.36
CA VAL A 45 15.16 -25.72 25.45
C VAL A 45 15.52 -25.09 24.10
N GLY A 46 14.67 -24.19 23.58
CA GLY A 46 14.98 -23.47 22.34
C GLY A 46 16.19 -22.55 22.47
N ALA A 47 16.42 -21.99 23.66
CA ALA A 47 17.59 -21.14 23.93
C ALA A 47 18.92 -21.90 23.92
N LEU A 48 18.90 -23.24 24.01
CA LEU A 48 20.09 -24.08 23.85
C LEU A 48 20.57 -24.11 22.39
N ILE A 49 19.71 -23.79 21.42
CA ILE A 49 20.05 -23.72 20.01
C ILE A 49 20.63 -22.33 19.72
N THR A 50 21.95 -22.26 19.60
CA THR A 50 22.65 -21.00 19.29
C THR A 50 23.01 -20.92 17.80
N PRO A 51 22.68 -19.83 17.11
CA PRO A 51 23.07 -19.66 15.72
C PRO A 51 24.59 -19.39 15.62
N PRO A 52 25.33 -20.03 14.69
CA PRO A 52 26.78 -19.85 14.55
C PRO A 52 27.11 -18.53 13.86
N LEU A 53 26.94 -17.41 14.57
CA LEU A 53 27.13 -16.04 14.05
C LEU A 53 28.52 -15.46 14.28
N ALA A 54 29.41 -16.21 14.93
CA ALA A 54 30.74 -15.76 15.35
C ALA A 54 31.65 -15.32 14.18
N GLY A 55 31.40 -15.81 12.96
CA GLY A 55 32.18 -15.46 11.77
C GLY A 55 31.60 -14.31 10.92
N VAL A 56 30.43 -13.78 11.26
CA VAL A 56 29.70 -12.79 10.44
C VAL A 56 29.53 -11.44 11.15
N LEU A 57 29.43 -11.45 12.48
CA LEU A 57 29.25 -10.25 13.28
C LEU A 57 30.54 -9.85 13.99
N PRO A 58 30.82 -8.53 14.13
CA PRO A 58 31.94 -8.06 14.95
C PRO A 58 31.80 -8.58 16.38
N ALA A 59 32.93 -8.92 17.02
CA ALA A 59 32.95 -9.39 18.39
C ALA A 59 32.40 -8.30 19.33
N ASN A 60 31.43 -8.67 20.17
CA ASN A 60 30.85 -7.75 21.14
C ASN A 60 31.83 -7.56 22.31
N GLU A 61 32.38 -6.35 22.46
CA GLU A 61 33.22 -5.94 23.60
C GLU A 61 32.41 -5.32 24.76
N PHE A 62 31.12 -5.65 24.89
CA PHE A 62 30.31 -5.16 26.00
C PHE A 62 30.63 -5.96 27.27
N GLY A 63 31.27 -5.29 28.24
CA GLY A 63 31.69 -5.89 29.51
C GLY A 63 30.54 -6.49 30.32
N GLU A 64 30.85 -7.54 31.09
CA GLU A 64 29.91 -8.28 31.95
C GLU A 64 29.29 -7.43 33.09
N ASN A 65 29.78 -6.20 33.27
CA ASN A 65 29.34 -5.29 34.32
C ASN A 65 27.90 -4.83 34.07
N GLY A 66 26.97 -5.30 34.92
CA GLY A 66 25.56 -4.91 34.89
C GLY A 66 24.65 -5.84 34.08
N LYS A 67 25.18 -6.88 33.42
CA LYS A 67 24.39 -7.87 32.68
C LYS A 67 23.35 -8.55 33.59
N VAL A 68 23.79 -9.02 34.76
CA VAL A 68 22.91 -9.68 35.74
C VAL A 68 21.83 -8.72 36.24
N THR A 69 22.18 -7.46 36.52
CA THR A 69 21.21 -6.45 36.95
C THR A 69 20.16 -6.16 35.87
N LEU A 70 20.58 -6.06 34.60
CA LEU A 70 19.69 -5.89 33.45
C LEU A 70 18.76 -7.10 33.25
N GLU A 71 19.28 -8.32 33.37
CA GLU A 71 18.49 -9.55 33.25
C GLU A 71 17.43 -9.64 34.35
N ILE A 72 17.80 -9.36 35.61
CA ILE A 72 16.87 -9.35 36.74
C ILE A 72 15.80 -8.25 36.55
N ALA A 73 16.22 -7.04 36.18
CA ALA A 73 15.29 -5.94 35.94
C ALA A 73 14.31 -6.26 34.81
N SER A 74 14.79 -6.84 33.70
CA SER A 74 13.96 -7.29 32.58
C SER A 74 12.95 -8.36 33.01
N GLY A 75 13.40 -9.37 33.77
CA GLY A 75 12.54 -10.41 34.33
C GLY A 75 11.44 -9.85 35.23
N LEU A 76 11.79 -8.94 36.16
CA LEU A 76 10.83 -8.27 37.03
C LEU A 76 9.79 -7.47 36.24
N VAL A 77 10.21 -6.73 35.22
CA VAL A 77 9.32 -5.95 34.36
C VAL A 77 8.39 -6.85 33.53
N ALA A 78 8.84 -8.04 33.13
CA ALA A 78 8.01 -9.04 32.46
C ALA A 78 6.94 -9.58 33.42
N VAL A 79 7.36 -10.08 34.59
CA VAL A 79 6.48 -10.65 35.63
C VAL A 79 5.46 -9.63 36.14
N ALA A 80 5.89 -8.40 36.40
CA ALA A 80 4.99 -7.31 36.82
C ALA A 80 3.87 -7.07 35.79
N GLY A 81 4.18 -7.13 34.50
CA GLY A 81 3.17 -7.02 33.45
C GLY A 81 2.16 -8.17 33.45
N ILE A 82 2.59 -9.41 33.75
CA ILE A 82 1.70 -10.56 33.88
C ILE A 82 0.76 -10.38 35.08
N VAL A 83 1.31 -10.00 36.24
CA VAL A 83 0.52 -9.78 37.47
C VAL A 83 -0.51 -8.67 37.28
N ILE A 84 -0.13 -7.57 36.62
CA ILE A 84 -1.07 -6.48 36.30
C ILE A 84 -2.16 -6.95 35.34
N ALA A 85 -1.81 -7.71 34.31
CA ALA A 85 -2.80 -8.27 33.40
C ALA A 85 -3.78 -9.22 34.11
N ALA A 86 -3.26 -10.06 35.01
CA ALA A 86 -4.06 -10.96 35.83
C ALA A 86 -5.05 -10.16 36.70
N ALA A 87 -4.56 -9.16 37.44
CA ALA A 87 -5.40 -8.32 38.29
C ALA A 87 -6.49 -7.56 37.52
N LEU A 88 -6.20 -7.12 36.30
CA LEU A 88 -7.15 -6.35 35.48
C LEU A 88 -8.19 -7.21 34.75
N TRP A 89 -7.85 -8.43 34.33
CA TRP A 89 -8.70 -9.23 33.41
C TRP A 89 -9.26 -10.55 33.95
N LEU A 90 -8.71 -11.14 35.03
CA LEU A 90 -9.27 -12.37 35.65
C LEU A 90 -10.52 -12.10 36.50
N GLY A 91 -10.71 -10.88 36.99
CA GLY A 91 -11.86 -10.49 37.82
C GLY A 91 -13.00 -9.81 37.04
N LYS A 92 -13.74 -8.94 37.71
CA LYS A 92 -14.96 -8.28 37.17
C LYS A 92 -14.72 -7.24 36.06
N ARG A 93 -13.47 -7.04 35.58
CA ARG A 93 -13.06 -6.08 34.53
C ARG A 93 -13.58 -4.63 34.67
N GLN A 94 -14.13 -4.26 35.83
CA GLN A 94 -14.84 -2.98 36.05
C GLN A 94 -13.92 -1.75 35.92
N LEU A 95 -12.67 -1.87 36.38
CA LEU A 95 -11.69 -0.79 36.24
C LEU A 95 -11.33 -0.57 34.77
N VAL A 96 -11.10 -1.66 34.03
CA VAL A 96 -10.78 -1.60 32.61
C VAL A 96 -11.94 -1.02 31.80
N SER A 97 -13.18 -1.47 32.07
CA SER A 97 -14.36 -0.95 31.37
C SER A 97 -14.63 0.52 31.68
N SER A 98 -14.45 0.95 32.93
CA SER A 98 -14.60 2.37 33.32
C SER A 98 -13.57 3.26 32.63
N VAL A 99 -12.29 2.85 32.60
CA VAL A 99 -11.24 3.58 31.90
C VAL A 99 -11.49 3.58 30.39
N ALA A 100 -11.88 2.44 29.80
CA ALA A 100 -12.19 2.35 28.37
C ALA A 100 -13.36 3.24 27.96
N ASN A 101 -14.37 3.43 28.83
CA ASN A 101 -15.54 4.27 28.57
C ASN A 101 -15.27 5.77 28.81
N SER A 102 -14.16 6.13 29.45
CA SER A 102 -13.76 7.53 29.61
C SER A 102 -13.49 8.20 28.26
N ALA A 103 -13.59 9.53 28.19
CA ALA A 103 -13.27 10.28 26.97
C ALA A 103 -11.84 10.02 26.45
N PRO A 104 -10.77 10.13 27.28
CA PRO A 104 -9.42 9.80 26.81
C PRO A 104 -9.26 8.31 26.49
N GLY A 105 -9.87 7.41 27.26
CA GLY A 105 -9.80 5.98 26.99
C GLY A 105 -10.44 5.58 25.67
N ARG A 106 -11.59 6.17 25.31
CA ARG A 106 -12.21 5.99 23.99
C ARG A 106 -11.34 6.53 22.87
N PHE A 107 -10.78 7.73 23.04
CA PHE A 107 -9.89 8.34 22.05
C PHE A 107 -8.68 7.43 21.76
N PHE A 108 -7.88 7.11 22.78
CA PHE A 108 -6.70 6.25 22.60
C PHE A 108 -7.08 4.83 22.16
N GLY A 109 -8.20 4.29 22.66
CA GLY A 109 -8.73 3.01 22.22
C GLY A 109 -9.01 2.97 20.73
N THR A 110 -9.73 3.98 20.20
CA THR A 110 -9.99 4.07 18.75
C THR A 110 -8.73 4.34 17.94
N TRP A 111 -7.82 5.17 18.44
CA TRP A 111 -6.60 5.53 17.72
C TRP A 111 -5.62 4.34 17.58
N TRP A 112 -5.38 3.61 18.67
CA TRP A 112 -4.56 2.39 18.62
C TRP A 112 -5.24 1.27 17.83
N PHE A 113 -6.57 1.17 17.90
CA PHE A 113 -7.32 0.21 17.09
C PHE A 113 -7.20 0.51 15.59
N ALA A 114 -7.18 1.79 15.20
CA ALA A 114 -6.98 2.24 13.82
C ALA A 114 -5.51 2.18 13.35
N ALA A 115 -4.67 1.31 13.94
CA ALA A 115 -3.24 1.18 13.63
C ALA A 115 -2.50 2.53 13.64
N TRP A 116 -2.78 3.36 14.64
CA TRP A 116 -2.27 4.74 14.76
C TRP A 116 -2.68 5.70 13.63
N GLY A 117 -3.57 5.28 12.74
CA GLY A 117 -4.00 6.03 11.55
C GLY A 117 -3.09 5.85 10.33
N PHE A 118 -2.09 4.97 10.40
CA PHE A 118 -1.18 4.74 9.26
C PHE A 118 -1.89 4.16 8.05
N ASP A 119 -2.87 3.27 8.24
CA ASP A 119 -3.66 2.71 7.13
C ASP A 119 -4.41 3.81 6.38
N TRP A 120 -5.01 4.76 7.11
CA TRP A 120 -5.69 5.91 6.52
C TRP A 120 -4.71 6.83 5.78
N LEU A 121 -3.55 7.09 6.38
CA LEU A 121 -2.50 7.91 5.75
C LEU A 121 -2.00 7.25 4.46
N TYR A 122 -1.73 5.95 4.51
CA TYR A 122 -1.27 5.18 3.37
C TYR A 122 -2.30 5.16 2.23
N ASP A 123 -3.57 4.92 2.57
CA ASP A 123 -4.66 4.96 1.59
C ASP A 123 -4.79 6.34 0.92
N LYS A 124 -4.63 7.41 1.69
CA LYS A 124 -4.73 8.78 1.19
C LYS A 124 -3.53 9.24 0.37
N VAL A 125 -2.32 8.86 0.76
CA VAL A 125 -1.06 9.34 0.15
C VAL A 125 -0.62 8.46 -1.01
N PHE A 126 -0.89 7.16 -0.97
CA PHE A 126 -0.40 6.23 -2.00
C PHE A 126 -1.54 5.63 -2.82
N VAL A 127 -2.51 4.99 -2.16
CA VAL A 127 -3.54 4.20 -2.86
C VAL A 127 -4.43 5.09 -3.73
N LYS A 128 -5.01 6.14 -3.15
CA LYS A 128 -5.92 7.06 -3.87
C LYS A 128 -5.23 7.81 -5.01
N PRO A 129 -4.03 8.38 -4.83
CA PRO A 129 -3.31 9.02 -5.93
C PRO A 129 -2.97 8.03 -7.05
N TYR A 130 -2.51 6.83 -6.71
CA TYR A 130 -2.23 5.79 -7.70
C TYR A 130 -3.47 5.41 -8.51
N LEU A 131 -4.59 5.14 -7.83
CA LEU A 131 -5.87 4.85 -8.51
C LEU A 131 -6.36 6.04 -9.33
N GLY A 132 -6.13 7.27 -8.87
CA GLY A 132 -6.44 8.49 -9.60
C GLY A 132 -5.65 8.59 -10.90
N ILE A 133 -4.34 8.30 -10.87
CA ILE A 133 -3.49 8.23 -12.07
C ILE A 133 -3.97 7.12 -13.00
N ALA A 134 -4.23 5.93 -12.48
CA ALA A 134 -4.72 4.80 -13.28
C ALA A 134 -6.06 5.10 -13.96
N TRP A 135 -6.97 5.79 -13.25
CA TRP A 135 -8.24 6.24 -13.81
C TRP A 135 -8.04 7.32 -14.89
N LEU A 136 -7.15 8.28 -14.66
CA LEU A 136 -6.83 9.34 -15.62
C LEU A 136 -6.24 8.77 -16.92
N LEU A 137 -5.36 7.78 -16.83
CA LEU A 137 -4.73 7.13 -17.98
C LEU A 137 -5.59 6.02 -18.60
N LYS A 138 -6.81 5.76 -18.10
CA LYS A 138 -7.72 4.74 -18.65
C LYS A 138 -8.01 4.94 -20.13
N ARG A 139 -8.13 6.20 -20.57
CA ARG A 139 -8.13 6.55 -21.99
C ARG A 139 -6.71 6.98 -22.32
N ASP A 140 -5.98 6.09 -22.98
CA ASP A 140 -4.57 6.33 -23.32
C ASP A 140 -4.43 7.67 -24.06
N PRO A 141 -3.86 8.70 -23.41
CA PRO A 141 -3.73 10.02 -24.02
C PRO A 141 -2.75 9.99 -25.19
N LEU A 142 -1.78 9.07 -25.18
CA LEU A 142 -0.82 8.91 -26.26
C LEU A 142 -1.50 8.34 -27.50
N ASN A 143 -2.39 7.35 -27.33
CA ASN A 143 -3.19 6.85 -28.45
C ASN A 143 -4.07 7.96 -29.06
N GLY A 144 -4.64 8.85 -28.24
CA GLY A 144 -5.36 10.04 -28.72
C GLY A 144 -4.47 10.94 -29.60
N LEU A 145 -3.26 11.25 -29.15
CA LEU A 145 -2.29 12.04 -29.90
C LEU A 145 -1.85 11.35 -31.21
N MET A 146 -1.60 10.04 -31.17
CA MET A 146 -1.20 9.26 -32.35
C MET A 146 -2.30 9.15 -33.40
N ASN A 147 -3.57 9.29 -33.01
CA ASN A 147 -4.69 9.31 -33.94
C ASN A 147 -4.92 10.67 -34.60
N LEU A 148 -4.28 11.75 -34.13
CA LEU A 148 -4.44 13.09 -34.72
C LEU A 148 -4.02 13.16 -36.19
N PRO A 149 -2.84 12.64 -36.62
CA PRO A 149 -2.47 12.64 -38.03
C PRO A 149 -3.47 11.88 -38.90
N ALA A 150 -3.97 10.73 -38.42
CA ALA A 150 -4.97 9.95 -39.15
C ALA A 150 -6.28 10.72 -39.32
N LEU A 151 -6.72 11.44 -38.29
CA LEU A 151 -7.91 12.30 -38.36
C LEU A 151 -7.71 13.47 -39.33
N LEU A 152 -6.56 14.15 -39.26
CA LEU A 152 -6.22 15.25 -40.16
C LEU A 152 -6.20 14.81 -41.62
N SER A 153 -5.55 13.68 -41.92
CA SER A 153 -5.53 13.10 -43.27
C SER A 153 -6.93 12.76 -43.77
N ARG A 154 -7.80 12.22 -42.90
CA ARG A 154 -9.18 11.89 -43.27
C ARG A 154 -10.03 13.13 -43.54
N ILE A 155 -9.86 14.20 -42.75
CA ILE A 155 -10.54 15.48 -42.97
C ILE A 155 -10.05 16.13 -44.27
N ALA A 156 -8.74 16.19 -44.47
CA ALA A 156 -8.13 16.72 -45.69
C ALA A 156 -8.64 15.96 -46.92
N ASN A 157 -8.65 14.62 -46.89
CA ASN A 157 -9.17 13.80 -47.96
C ASN A 157 -10.66 14.09 -48.24
N LYS A 158 -11.51 14.17 -47.20
CA LYS A 158 -12.92 14.53 -47.37
C LYS A 158 -13.09 15.92 -48.03
N GLY A 159 -12.27 16.89 -47.67
CA GLY A 159 -12.29 18.22 -48.28
C GLY A 159 -11.87 18.21 -49.75
N LEU A 160 -10.83 17.45 -50.08
CA LEU A 160 -10.35 17.31 -51.46
C LEU A 160 -11.37 16.61 -52.36
N VAL A 161 -12.00 15.52 -51.87
CA VAL A 161 -13.03 14.78 -52.62
C VAL A 161 -14.24 15.66 -52.98
N VAL A 162 -14.59 16.65 -52.16
CA VAL A 162 -15.68 17.62 -52.48
C VAL A 162 -15.37 18.44 -53.74
N SER A 163 -14.09 18.61 -54.09
CA SER A 163 -13.69 19.32 -55.31
C SER A 163 -13.91 18.49 -56.59
N GLU A 164 -14.10 17.18 -56.47
CA GLU A 164 -14.37 16.25 -57.58
C GLU A 164 -15.88 16.02 -57.74
N ASN A 165 -16.59 17.07 -58.14
CA ASN A 165 -18.06 17.06 -58.26
C ASN A 165 -18.59 16.61 -59.65
N GLY A 166 -17.72 16.18 -60.56
CA GLY A 166 -18.10 15.69 -61.89
C GLY A 166 -18.60 16.75 -62.87
N TYR A 167 -18.65 18.03 -62.49
CA TYR A 167 -19.11 19.11 -63.38
C TYR A 167 -17.99 19.62 -64.29
N PHE A 168 -18.12 19.41 -65.61
CA PHE A 168 -17.14 19.84 -66.61
C PHE A 168 -16.75 21.33 -66.49
N ARG A 169 -17.72 22.21 -66.22
CA ARG A 169 -17.48 23.66 -66.04
C ARG A 169 -16.55 23.98 -64.87
N TRP A 170 -16.60 23.18 -63.81
CA TRP A 170 -15.75 23.35 -62.63
C TRP A 170 -14.28 23.02 -62.94
N TYR A 171 -14.03 22.00 -63.76
CA TYR A 171 -12.69 21.64 -64.22
C TYR A 171 -12.07 22.71 -65.14
N VAL A 172 -12.85 23.29 -66.06
CA VAL A 172 -12.36 24.37 -66.93
C VAL A 172 -11.99 25.62 -66.10
N ALA A 173 -12.82 25.96 -65.11
CA ALA A 173 -12.54 27.05 -64.18
C ALA A 173 -11.29 26.79 -63.33
N SER A 174 -11.13 25.59 -62.79
CA SER A 174 -9.97 25.24 -61.96
C SER A 174 -8.66 25.23 -62.75
N MET A 175 -8.64 24.74 -63.99
CA MET A 175 -7.47 24.81 -64.88
C MET A 175 -7.06 26.26 -65.17
N SER A 176 -8.04 27.12 -65.42
CA SER A 176 -7.81 28.55 -65.70
C SER A 176 -7.22 29.28 -64.48
N VAL A 177 -7.79 29.05 -63.29
CA VAL A 177 -7.25 29.58 -62.03
C VAL A 177 -5.84 29.04 -61.76
N GLY A 178 -5.61 27.74 -61.98
CA GLY A 178 -4.29 27.12 -61.84
C GLY A 178 -3.22 27.79 -62.71
N ALA A 179 -3.53 28.07 -63.98
CA ALA A 179 -2.62 28.76 -64.89
C ALA A 179 -2.28 30.19 -64.40
N VAL A 180 -3.28 30.94 -63.93
CA VAL A 180 -3.07 32.29 -63.37
C VAL A 180 -2.19 32.24 -62.13
N VAL A 181 -2.43 31.28 -61.22
CA VAL A 181 -1.64 31.10 -60.00
C VAL A 181 -0.18 30.74 -60.33
N VAL A 182 0.06 29.85 -61.30
CA VAL A 182 1.42 29.49 -61.72
C VAL A 182 2.15 30.70 -62.31
N LEU A 183 1.51 31.46 -63.21
CA LEU A 183 2.10 32.68 -63.76
C LEU A 183 2.40 33.72 -62.67
N ALA A 184 1.49 33.92 -61.73
CA ALA A 184 1.69 34.82 -60.60
C ALA A 184 2.87 34.37 -59.71
N LEU A 185 2.96 33.08 -59.37
CA LEU A 185 4.06 32.52 -58.60
C LEU A 185 5.40 32.67 -59.33
N LEU A 186 5.43 32.40 -60.64
CA LEU A 186 6.64 32.58 -61.45
C LEU A 186 7.09 34.04 -61.51
N LEU A 187 6.16 34.99 -61.63
CA LEU A 187 6.46 36.42 -61.59
C LEU A 187 6.98 36.87 -60.22
N VAL A 188 6.42 36.33 -59.13
CA VAL A 188 6.90 36.62 -57.77
C VAL A 188 8.31 36.04 -57.56
N ILE A 189 8.53 34.79 -57.96
CA ILE A 189 9.84 34.12 -57.85
C ILE A 189 10.88 34.83 -58.73
N SER A 190 10.54 35.17 -59.98
CA SER A 190 11.48 35.87 -60.86
C SER A 190 11.86 37.24 -60.32
N ARG A 191 10.90 37.97 -59.76
CA ARG A 191 11.14 39.26 -59.11
C ARG A 191 11.99 39.16 -57.85
N LEU A 192 11.83 38.07 -57.08
CA LEU A 192 12.67 37.75 -55.90
C LEU A 192 14.09 37.34 -56.27
N MET A 193 14.32 36.73 -57.44
CA MET A 193 15.66 36.34 -57.91
C MET A 193 16.40 37.46 -58.66
N SER A 194 15.68 38.48 -59.13
CA SER A 194 16.23 39.62 -59.87
C SER A 194 16.59 40.83 -58.99
N GLY A 195 16.38 40.76 -57.68
CA GLY A 195 16.74 41.79 -56.70
C GLY A 195 17.77 41.27 -55.73
#